data_AF-A0A0D7NXN7-F1
#
_entry.id   AF-A0A0D7NXN7-F1
#
_cell.length_a   1.000
_cell.length_b   1.000
_cell.length_c   1.000
_cell.angle_alpha   90.00
_cell.angle_beta   90.00
_cell.angle_gamma   90.00
#
_symmetry.space_group_name_H-M   'P 1'
#
loop_
_entity.id
_entity.type
_entity.pdbx_description
1 polymer ?
#
loop_
_entity_poly.entity_id
_entity_poly.type
_entity_poly.pdbx_seq_one_letter_code
_entity_poly.pdbx_strand_id
1 'polypeptide(L)'
;MRHPASFSLPHDPRPDHEQKQAALTYLNEAWAEARHDGVDGDCLAQASLFAALAELVTTYGEDAVAKFAEGLGARVRNGEFSLVLARQ
;
A
#
# COMPACT_ATOMS: atom_id res chain seq x y z
N MET A 1 -21.58 -1.62 46.14
CA MET A 1 -21.88 -1.94 44.72
C MET A 1 -20.65 -1.59 43.89
N ARG A 2 -19.89 -2.59 43.41
CA ARG A 2 -18.72 -2.37 42.54
C ARG A 2 -19.16 -2.67 41.11
N HIS A 3 -19.09 -1.66 40.24
CA HIS A 3 -19.32 -1.84 38.81
C HIS A 3 -18.19 -2.69 38.23
N PRO A 4 -18.46 -3.70 37.38
CA PRO A 4 -17.40 -4.38 36.66
C PRO A 4 -16.85 -3.41 35.61
N ALA A 5 -15.51 -3.26 35.60
CA ALA A 5 -14.81 -2.55 34.54
C ALA A 5 -15.12 -3.25 33.21
N SER A 6 -15.75 -2.51 32.29
CA SER A 6 -15.89 -2.93 30.90
C SER A 6 -14.50 -2.98 30.29
N PHE A 7 -13.88 -4.16 30.31
CA PHE A 7 -12.70 -4.43 29.51
C PHE A 7 -13.13 -4.40 28.05
N SER A 8 -12.77 -3.33 27.35
CA SER A 8 -12.84 -3.30 25.89
C SER A 8 -11.97 -4.44 25.36
N LEU A 9 -12.62 -5.44 24.76
CA LEU A 9 -11.94 -6.53 24.06
C LEU A 9 -11.08 -5.95 22.92
N PRO A 10 -9.96 -6.60 22.56
CA PRO A 10 -9.15 -6.19 21.43
C PRO A 10 -10.05 -6.18 20.18
N HIS A 11 -10.01 -5.08 19.44
CA HIS A 11 -10.70 -4.93 18.16
C HIS A 11 -10.29 -6.11 17.26
N ASP A 12 -11.26 -6.90 16.80
CA ASP A 12 -11.00 -7.90 15.76
C ASP A 12 -10.28 -7.20 14.60
N PRO A 13 -9.20 -7.78 14.05
CA PRO A 13 -8.52 -7.20 12.92
C PRO A 13 -9.55 -7.01 11.80
N ARG A 14 -9.66 -5.76 11.31
CA ARG A 14 -10.57 -5.43 10.20
C ARG A 14 -10.37 -6.44 9.07
N PRO A 15 -11.41 -6.81 8.31
CA PRO A 15 -11.25 -7.65 7.13
C PRO A 15 -10.14 -7.13 6.20
N ASP A 16 -9.39 -8.03 5.55
CA ASP A 16 -8.24 -7.67 4.70
C ASP A 16 -8.56 -6.61 3.64
N HIS A 17 -9.77 -6.63 3.07
CA HIS A 17 -10.19 -5.65 2.07
C HIS A 17 -10.37 -4.25 2.68
N GLU A 18 -10.89 -4.15 3.91
CA GLU A 18 -11.01 -2.88 4.63
C GLU A 18 -9.64 -2.35 5.06
N GLN A 19 -8.73 -3.25 5.47
CA GLN A 19 -7.34 -2.86 5.77
C GLN A 19 -6.63 -2.32 4.53
N LYS A 20 -6.76 -2.99 3.39
CA LYS A 20 -6.22 -2.53 2.10
C LYS A 20 -6.81 -1.19 1.69
N GLN A 21 -8.12 -1.01 1.82
CA GLN A 21 -8.77 0.25 1.48
C GLN A 21 -8.30 1.39 2.39
N ALA A 22 -8.21 1.15 3.71
CA ALA A 22 -7.68 2.15 4.64
C ALA A 22 -6.23 2.53 4.32
N ALA A 23 -5.37 1.55 4.02
CA ALA A 23 -3.99 1.80 3.62
C ALA A 23 -3.91 2.66 2.35
N LEU A 24 -4.73 2.38 1.34
CA LEU A 24 -4.80 3.18 0.11
C LEU A 24 -5.22 4.63 0.39
N THR A 25 -6.19 4.84 1.28
CA THR A 25 -6.60 6.21 1.68
C THR A 25 -5.44 6.95 2.32
N TYR A 26 -4.74 6.36 3.30
CA TYR A 26 -3.58 6.98 3.94
C TYR A 26 -2.46 7.30 2.94
N LEU A 27 -2.18 6.40 2.00
CA LEU A 27 -1.18 6.64 0.97
C LEU A 27 -1.58 7.78 0.04
N ASN A 28 -2.84 7.86 -0.37
CA ASN A 28 -3.34 8.95 -1.22
C ASN A 28 -3.23 10.31 -0.53
N GLU A 29 -3.56 10.38 0.77
CA GLU A 29 -3.42 11.60 1.57
C GLU A 29 -1.95 12.01 1.69
N ALA A 30 -1.06 11.07 2.02
CA ALA A 30 0.38 11.33 2.09
C ALA A 30 0.95 11.82 0.74
N TRP A 31 0.44 11.28 -0.38
CA TRP A 31 0.84 11.72 -1.70
C TRP A 31 0.32 13.10 -2.07
N ALA A 32 -0.91 13.44 -1.66
CA ALA A 32 -1.45 14.77 -1.86
C ALA A 32 -0.65 15.82 -1.08
N GLU A 33 -0.30 15.53 0.17
CA GLU A 33 0.51 16.40 1.02
C GLU A 33 1.93 16.59 0.46
N ALA A 34 2.61 15.50 0.11
CA ALA A 34 3.97 15.59 -0.44
C ALA A 34 4.02 16.45 -1.72
N ARG A 35 3.00 16.34 -2.58
CA ARG A 35 2.89 17.19 -3.78
C ARG A 35 2.56 18.65 -3.44
N HIS A 36 1.78 18.89 -2.38
CA HIS A 36 1.53 20.25 -1.88
C HIS A 36 2.83 20.92 -1.41
N ASP A 37 3.71 20.15 -0.76
CA ASP A 37 5.04 20.59 -0.33
C ASP A 37 6.06 20.72 -1.48
N GLY A 38 5.67 20.42 -2.71
CA GLY A 38 6.51 20.56 -3.91
C GLY A 38 7.40 19.36 -4.22
N VAL A 39 7.15 18.19 -3.62
CA VAL A 39 7.85 16.95 -3.98
C VAL A 39 7.42 16.50 -5.38
N ASP A 40 8.41 16.21 -6.22
CA ASP A 40 8.17 15.70 -7.57
C ASP A 40 7.46 14.33 -7.56
N GLY A 41 6.50 14.17 -8.46
CA GLY A 41 5.65 12.97 -8.51
C GLY A 41 6.40 11.71 -8.89
N ASP A 42 7.43 11.80 -9.73
CA ASP A 42 8.24 10.65 -10.14
C ASP A 42 9.16 10.23 -8.99
N CYS A 43 9.77 11.20 -8.29
CA CYS A 43 10.53 10.94 -7.07
C CYS A 43 9.68 10.23 -6.01
N LEU A 44 8.45 10.70 -5.79
CA LEU A 44 7.53 10.10 -4.82
C LEU A 44 7.12 8.67 -5.21
N ALA A 45 6.88 8.42 -6.50
CA ALA A 45 6.57 7.09 -7.00
C ALA A 45 7.74 6.12 -6.80
N GLN A 46 8.97 6.53 -7.10
CA GLN A 46 10.17 5.72 -6.90
C GLN A 46 10.40 5.41 -5.42
N ALA A 47 10.27 6.41 -4.54
CA ALA A 47 10.39 6.23 -3.10
C ALA A 47 9.32 5.29 -2.54
N SER A 48 8.08 5.42 -3.01
CA SER A 48 6.97 4.54 -2.59
C SER A 48 7.20 3.10 -3.04
N LEU A 49 7.70 2.88 -4.26
CA LEU A 49 8.03 1.54 -4.75
C LEU A 49 9.14 0.90 -3.91
N PHE A 50 10.18 1.66 -3.57
CA PHE A 50 11.24 1.18 -2.68
C PHE A 50 10.68 0.80 -1.31
N ALA A 51 9.90 1.67 -0.68
CA ALA A 51 9.32 1.41 0.63
C ALA A 51 8.42 0.16 0.62
N ALA A 52 7.58 0.01 -0.40
CA ALA A 52 6.73 -1.16 -0.55
C ALA A 52 7.54 -2.46 -0.70
N LEU A 53 8.58 -2.46 -1.55
CA LEU A 53 9.43 -3.64 -1.72
C LEU A 53 10.24 -3.96 -0.46
N ALA A 54 10.76 -2.95 0.24
CA ALA A 54 11.49 -3.14 1.49
C ALA A 54 10.62 -3.78 2.59
N GLU A 55 9.37 -3.34 2.73
CA GLU A 55 8.41 -3.94 3.67
C GLU A 55 8.09 -5.40 3.31
N LEU A 56 7.86 -5.67 2.02
CA LEU A 56 7.63 -7.04 1.54
C LEU A 56 8.85 -7.93 1.78
N VAL A 57 10.08 -7.44 1.56
CA VAL A 57 11.31 -8.20 1.81
C VAL A 57 11.48 -8.46 3.30
N THR A 58 11.18 -7.47 4.14
CA THR A 58 11.23 -7.62 5.60
C THR A 58 10.24 -8.67 6.10
N THR A 59 9.06 -8.74 5.48
CA THR A 59 8.00 -9.68 5.87
C THR A 59 8.20 -11.09 5.31
N TYR A 60 8.64 -11.21 4.06
CA TYR A 60 8.61 -12.47 3.30
C TYR A 60 9.97 -12.98 2.84
N GLY A 61 11.03 -12.16 2.92
CA GLY A 61 12.38 -12.47 2.44
C GLY A 61 12.61 -12.15 0.95
N GLU A 62 13.89 -11.99 0.58
CA GLU A 62 14.31 -11.54 -0.75
C GLU A 62 13.84 -12.46 -1.88
N ASP A 63 14.02 -13.77 -1.75
CA ASP A 63 13.66 -14.74 -2.79
C ASP A 63 12.14 -14.75 -3.08
N ALA A 64 11.32 -14.65 -2.03
CA ALA A 64 9.86 -14.61 -2.18
C ALA A 64 9.40 -13.35 -2.91
N VAL A 65 10.01 -12.20 -2.59
CA VAL A 65 9.69 -10.93 -3.26
C VAL A 65 10.24 -10.87 -4.68
N ALA A 66 11.43 -11.43 -4.93
CA ALA A 66 11.97 -11.56 -6.27
C ALA A 66 11.01 -12.37 -7.16
N LYS A 67 10.52 -13.51 -6.67
CA LYS A 67 9.52 -14.32 -7.36
C LYS A 67 8.20 -13.60 -7.55
N PHE A 68 7.73 -12.84 -6.56
CA PHE A 68 6.54 -12.00 -6.71
C PHE A 68 6.72 -10.92 -7.80
N ALA A 69 7.92 -10.34 -7.90
CA ALA A 69 8.25 -9.33 -8.89
C ALA A 69 8.40 -9.90 -10.31
N GLU A 70 8.60 -11.21 -10.45
CA GLU A 70 8.56 -11.89 -11.75
C GLU A 70 7.21 -11.60 -12.43
N GLY A 71 7.27 -11.10 -13.67
CA GLY A 71 6.07 -10.75 -14.44
C GLY A 71 5.60 -9.31 -14.28
N LEU A 72 6.07 -8.53 -13.30
CA LEU A 72 5.71 -7.10 -13.20
C LEU A 72 6.02 -6.35 -14.50
N GLY A 73 7.18 -6.59 -15.10
CA GLY A 73 7.54 -5.97 -16.38
C GLY A 73 6.63 -6.37 -17.54
N ALA A 74 6.04 -7.58 -17.51
CA ALA A 74 5.06 -8.00 -18.51
C ALA A 74 3.71 -7.29 -18.28
N ARG A 75 3.27 -7.20 -17.03
CA ARG A 75 2.05 -6.47 -16.62
C ARG A 75 2.09 -4.99 -17.00
N VAL A 76 3.25 -4.34 -16.79
CA VAL A 76 3.51 -2.96 -17.25
C VAL A 76 3.37 -2.84 -18.76
N ARG A 77 4.01 -3.73 -19.53
CA ARG A 77 3.93 -3.75 -21.00
C ARG A 77 2.52 -4.03 -21.52
N ASN A 78 1.72 -4.79 -20.77
CA ASN A 78 0.31 -5.06 -21.07
C ASN A 78 -0.62 -3.90 -20.69
N GLY A 79 -0.11 -2.81 -20.12
CA GLY A 79 -0.88 -1.62 -19.78
C GLY A 79 -1.71 -1.74 -18.50
N GLU A 80 -1.46 -2.73 -17.64
CA GLU A 80 -2.24 -2.92 -16.39
C GLU A 80 -2.17 -1.72 -15.44
N PHE A 81 -1.12 -0.91 -15.55
CA PHE A 81 -0.91 0.29 -14.73
C PHE A 81 -1.14 1.59 -15.52
N SER A 82 -1.57 1.49 -16.78
CA SER A 82 -1.88 2.65 -17.62
C SER A 82 -3.32 3.10 -17.38
N LEU A 83 -3.49 4.30 -16.82
CA LEU A 83 -4.82 4.88 -16.52
C LEU A 83 -5.69 5.15 -17.78
N VAL A 84 -5.12 5.03 -18.98
CA VAL A 84 -5.80 5.29 -20.27
C VAL A 84 -6.76 4.16 -20.69
N LEU A 85 -6.61 2.94 -20.15
CA LEU A 85 -7.50 1.81 -20.47
C LEU A 85 -8.68 1.64 -19.51
N ALA A 86 -8.74 2.38 -18.41
CA ALA A 86 -9.81 2.27 -17.41
C ALA A 86 -11.07 3.10 -17.75
N ARG A 87 -11.16 3.64 -18.97
CA ARG A 87 -12.18 4.65 -19.34
C ARG A 87 -12.77 4.51 -20.74
N GLN A 88 -12.78 3.30 -21.31
CA GLN A 88 -13.55 2.98 -22.53
C GLN A 88 -14.59 1.91 -22.25
#